data_AF-A0A0T1Q290-F1
#
_entry.id   AF-A0A0T1Q290-F1
#
_cell.length_a   1.000
_cell.length_b   1.000
_cell.length_c   1.000
_cell.angle_alpha   90.00
_cell.angle_beta   90.00
_cell.angle_gamma   90.00
#
_symmetry.space_group_name_H-M   'P 1'
#
loop_
_entity.id
_entity.type
_entity.pdbx_description
1 polymer ?
#
loop_
_entity_poly.entity_id
_entity_poly.type
_entity_poly.pdbx_seq_one_letter_code
_entity_poly.pdbx_strand_id
1 'polypeptide(L)' 'MAPQAVERAGKRSVSLAQSLIKEVEERAGKSGFSSVVAEALEEWLAAQKLREVVTADRKAFGPVSAEARRQAEEEW' A
#
# COMPACT_ATOMS: atom_id res chain seq x y z
N MET A 1 26.28 -5.82 18.01
CA MET A 1 25.09 -5.72 17.13
C MET A 1 25.24 -6.74 16.03
N ALA A 2 24.29 -7.67 15.88
CA ALA A 2 24.32 -8.61 14.76
C ALA A 2 24.15 -7.82 13.45
N PRO A 3 24.87 -8.16 12.36
CA PRO A 3 24.64 -7.53 11.07
C PRO A 3 23.18 -7.77 10.67
N GLN A 4 22.41 -6.71 10.46
CA GLN A 4 21.11 -6.83 9.78
C GLN A 4 21.40 -7.48 8.43
N ALA A 5 20.84 -8.66 8.21
CA ALA A 5 20.95 -9.32 6.92
C ALA A 5 20.36 -8.38 5.87
N VAL A 6 21.20 -7.91 4.95
CA VAL A 6 20.74 -7.10 3.82
C VAL A 6 19.68 -7.90 3.08
N GLU A 7 18.45 -7.41 3.08
CA GLU A 7 17.35 -8.03 2.38
C GLU A 7 17.72 -8.14 0.89
N ARG A 8 17.71 -9.35 0.36
CA ARG A 8 18.08 -9.61 -1.03
C ARG A 8 16.84 -9.52 -1.90
N ALA A 9 16.94 -8.75 -2.99
CA ALA A 9 15.91 -8.72 -4.01
C ALA A 9 15.63 -10.13 -4.56
N GLY A 10 14.37 -10.58 -4.44
CA GLY A 10 13.87 -11.80 -5.06
C GLY A 10 13.23 -11.52 -6.41
N LYS A 11 13.43 -12.39 -7.40
CA LYS A 11 12.74 -12.30 -8.69
C LYS A 11 11.50 -13.20 -8.72
N ARG A 12 10.39 -12.66 -9.22
CA ARG A 12 9.15 -13.39 -9.54
C ARG A 12 8.68 -12.96 -10.93
N SER A 13 8.21 -13.92 -11.73
CA SER A 13 7.69 -13.66 -13.07
C SER A 13 6.19 -13.83 -13.07
N VAL A 14 5.48 -12.88 -13.69
CA VAL A 14 4.02 -12.89 -13.85
C VAL A 14 3.67 -12.49 -15.28
N SER A 15 2.57 -13.03 -15.80
CA SER A 15 2.02 -12.61 -17.09
C SER A 15 1.10 -11.41 -16.91
N LEU A 16 1.29 -10.37 -17.72
CA LEU A 16 0.50 -9.14 -17.70
C LEU A 16 -0.07 -8.84 -19.09
N ALA A 17 -1.15 -8.08 -19.13
CA ALA A 17 -1.70 -7.57 -20.39
C ALA A 17 -0.66 -6.69 -21.09
N GLN A 18 -0.47 -6.89 -22.40
CA GLN A 18 0.51 -6.15 -23.18
C GLN A 18 0.23 -4.65 -23.21
N SER A 19 -1.04 -4.25 -23.18
CA SER A 19 -1.45 -2.85 -23.05
C SER A 19 -0.94 -2.21 -21.76
N LEU A 20 -1.06 -2.91 -20.63
CA LEU A 20 -0.59 -2.44 -19.34
C LEU A 20 0.94 -2.31 -19.31
N ILE A 21 1.65 -3.28 -19.90
CA ILE A 21 3.11 -3.20 -20.01
C ILE A 21 3.52 -1.94 -20.76
N LYS A 22 2.90 -1.69 -21.92
CA LYS A 22 3.18 -0.50 -22.73
C LYS A 22 2.89 0.80 -21.99
N GLU A 23 1.74 0.89 -21.32
CA GLU A 23 1.36 2.10 -20.58
C GLU A 23 2.35 2.41 -19.44
N VAL A 24 2.82 1.39 -18.73
CA VAL A 24 3.84 1.57 -17.68
C VAL A 24 5.18 1.97 -18.29
N GLU A 25 5.60 1.32 -19.37
CA GLU A 25 6.85 1.67 -20.06
C GLU A 25 6.83 3.08 -20.66
N GLU A 26 5.68 3.55 -21.16
CA GLU A 26 5.51 4.91 -21.67
C GLU A 26 5.66 5.97 -20.58
N ARG A 27 5.23 5.68 -19.35
CA ARG A 27 5.29 6.62 -18.21
C ARG A 27 6.61 6.56 -17.45
N ALA A 28 7.13 5.35 -17.20
CA ALA A 28 8.28 5.12 -16.31
C ALA A 28 9.58 4.78 -17.07
N GLY A 29 9.49 4.58 -18.39
CA GLY A 29 10.60 4.07 -19.21
C GLY A 29 10.88 2.58 -18.99
N LYS A 30 11.66 1.99 -19.90
CA LYS A 30 11.97 0.55 -19.91
C LYS A 30 12.66 0.04 -18.64
N SER A 31 13.44 0.90 -17.97
CA SER A 31 14.12 0.56 -16.71
C SER A 31 13.27 0.82 -15.46
N GLY A 32 12.17 1.56 -15.58
CA GLY A 32 11.31 1.93 -14.46
C GLY A 32 10.25 0.88 -14.10
N PHE A 33 10.01 -0.09 -14.98
CA PHE A 33 8.93 -1.06 -14.83
C PHE A 33 8.96 -1.82 -13.49
N SER A 34 10.14 -2.30 -13.07
CA SER A 34 10.28 -3.04 -11.80
C SER A 34 10.05 -2.16 -10.58
N SER A 35 10.39 -0.88 -10.64
CA SER A 35 10.13 0.07 -9.55
C SER A 35 8.63 0.30 -9.39
N VAL A 36 7.95 0.57 -10.50
CA VAL A 36 6.48 0.76 -10.50
C VAL A 36 5.75 -0.46 -9.95
N VAL A 37 6.18 -1.67 -10.33
CA VAL A 37 5.58 -2.91 -9.79
C VAL A 37 5.85 -3.06 -8.29
N ALA A 38 7.07 -2.75 -7.82
CA ALA A 38 7.40 -2.81 -6.41
C ALA A 38 6.57 -1.82 -5.59
N GLU A 39 6.52 -0.56 -6.01
CA GLU A 39 5.73 0.51 -5.38
C GLU A 39 4.24 0.16 -5.36
N ALA A 40 3.69 -0.31 -6.48
CA ALA A 40 2.29 -0.73 -6.54
C ALA A 40 1.96 -1.90 -5.59
N LEU A 41 2.89 -2.84 -5.40
CA LEU A 41 2.72 -3.94 -4.45
C LEU A 41 2.78 -3.45 -3.00
N GLU A 42 3.70 -2.54 -2.69
CA GLU A 42 3.80 -1.90 -1.37
C GLU A 42 2.53 -1.13 -1.02
N GLU A 43 2.03 -0.30 -1.94
CA GLU A 43 0.78 0.44 -1.77
C GLU A 43 -0.43 -0.49 -1.61
N TRP A 44 -0.50 -1.55 -2.41
CA TRP A 44 -1.57 -2.53 -2.31
C TRP A 44 -1.56 -3.22 -0.93
N LEU A 45 -0.39 -3.65 -0.44
CA LEU A 45 -0.25 -4.25 0.89
C LEU A 45 -0.59 -3.27 2.01
N ALA A 46 -0.13 -2.03 1.93
CA ALA A 46 -0.46 -0.98 2.89
C ALA A 46 -1.97 -0.75 2.96
N ALA A 47 -2.65 -0.70 1.82
CA ALA A 47 -4.10 -0.54 1.74
C ALA A 47 -4.86 -1.75 2.34
N GLN A 48 -4.36 -2.98 2.15
CA GLN A 48 -4.95 -4.16 2.81
C GLN A 48 -4.82 -4.07 4.33
N LYS A 49 -3.61 -3.77 4.82
CA LYS A 49 -3.36 -3.62 6.26
C LYS A 49 -4.22 -2.53 6.88
N LEU A 50 -4.37 -1.40 6.19
CA LEU A 50 -5.25 -0.32 6.65
C LEU A 50 -6.71 -0.79 6.75
N ARG A 51 -7.21 -1.53 5.75
CA ARG A 51 -8.56 -2.10 5.79
C ARG A 51 -8.74 -3.05 6.97
N GLU A 52 -7.75 -3.88 7.26
CA GLU A 52 -7.76 -4.80 8.40
C GLU A 52 -7.84 -4.04 9.73
N VAL A 53 -6.99 -3.03 9.91
CA VAL A 53 -6.96 -2.19 11.12
C VAL A 53 -8.29 -1.47 11.31
N VAL A 54 -8.80 -0.78 10.28
CA VAL A 54 -10.08 -0.06 10.35
C VAL A 54 -11.24 -1.02 10.65
N THR A 55 -11.23 -2.23 10.08
CA THR A 55 -12.26 -3.24 10.36
C THR A 55 -12.18 -3.74 11.80
N ALA A 56 -10.98 -4.00 12.30
CA ALA A 56 -10.75 -4.41 13.68
C ALA A 56 -11.21 -3.33 14.67
N ASP A 57 -10.85 -2.07 14.44
CA ASP A 57 -11.27 -0.93 15.26
C ASP A 57 -12.79 -0.77 15.27
N ARG A 58 -13.43 -0.82 14.10
CA ARG A 58 -14.89 -0.71 14.00
C ARG A 58 -15.59 -1.84 14.75
N LYS A 59 -15.02 -3.05 14.74
CA LYS A 59 -15.56 -4.19 15.48
C LYS A 59 -15.38 -4.01 16.99
N ALA A 60 -14.27 -3.44 17.43
CA ALA A 60 -13.96 -3.25 18.85
C ALA A 60 -14.73 -2.08 19.48
N PHE A 61 -14.86 -0.96 18.75
CA PHE A 61 -15.34 0.30 19.32
C PHE A 61 -16.65 0.81 18.69
N GLY A 62 -17.11 0.20 17.60
CA GLY A 62 -18.25 0.68 16.83
C GLY A 62 -17.91 1.88 15.93
N PRO A 63 -18.90 2.49 15.26
CA PRO A 63 -18.69 3.69 14.46
C PRO A 63 -18.37 4.92 15.33
N VAL A 64 -17.52 5.82 14.81
CA VAL A 64 -17.28 7.12 15.45
C VAL A 64 -18.58 7.92 15.50
N SER A 65 -18.97 8.38 16.69
CA SER A 65 -20.19 9.17 16.87
C SER A 65 -20.01 10.59 16.34
N ALA A 66 -21.10 11.23 15.93
CA ALA A 66 -21.07 12.62 15.48
C ALA A 66 -20.62 13.58 16.60
N GLU A 67 -20.89 13.23 17.86
CA GLU A 67 -20.45 14.01 19.02
C GLU A 67 -18.95 13.92 19.24
N ALA A 68 -18.37 12.71 19.20
CA ALA A 68 -16.92 12.52 19.29
C ALA A 68 -16.18 13.23 18.15
N ARG A 69 -16.78 13.24 16.94
CA ARG A 69 -16.21 13.97 15.80
C ARG A 69 -16.22 15.48 16.00
N ARG A 70 -17.32 16.06 16.49
CA ARG A 70 -17.40 17.49 16.80
C ARG A 70 -16.39 17.90 17.87
N GLN A 71 -16.26 17.11 18.94
CA GLN A 71 -15.25 17.37 19.99
C GLN A 71 -13.84 17.37 19.43
N ALA A 72 -13.48 16.39 18.59
CA ALA A 72 -12.16 16.35 17.97
C ALA A 72 -11.89 17.55 17.02
N GLU A 73 -12.92 18.05 16.32
CA GLU A 73 -12.82 19.23 15.45
C GLU A 73 -12.70 20.55 16.24
N GLU A 74 -13.22 20.61 17.48
CA GLU A 74 -13.09 21.76 18.37
C GLU A 74 -11.74 21.82 19.11
N GLU A 75 -11.07 20.68 19.27
CA GLU A 75 -9.78 20.55 19.98
C GLU A 75 -8.54 20.74 19.10
N TRP A 76 -8.70 20.77 17.77
CA TRP A 76 -7.62 20.90 16.78
C TRP A 76 -7.44 22.35 16.27
#